data_AF-A0A1S2M1I7-F1
#
_entry.id   AF-A0A1S2M1I7-F1
#
_cell.length_a   1.000
_cell.length_b   1.000
_cell.length_c   1.000
_cell.angle_alpha   90.00
_cell.angle_beta   90.00
_cell.angle_gamma   90.00
#
_symmetry.space_group_name_H-M   'P 1'
#
loop_
_entity.id
_entity.type
_entity.pdbx_description
1 polymer ?
#
loop_
_entity_poly.entity_id
_entity_poly.type
_entity_poly.pdbx_seq_one_letter_code
_entity_poly.pdbx_strand_id
1 'polypeptide(L)'
;MLEVILTYKGFQPIFETLRGLQFKYNEGVYVLDEQTTNYTATIINDTSINQLKLQFSKELSFEQYKHLHKIIKILVEKIQAKVDDHQALMGYLDNGNEAYIYHGWSAWVQFLEGAKHVSMEGQKVQVYDNQLLLGEGILVESTKAENTNDDFYITQCKLITRNGEQTYTGDQLKIIATGEF
;
A
#
# COMPACT_ATOMS: atom_id res chain seq x y z
N MET A 1 -6.39 -2.13 -17.66
CA MET A 1 -5.02 -2.58 -17.34
C MET A 1 -4.23 -1.32 -17.02
N LEU A 2 -3.46 -1.32 -15.94
CA LEU A 2 -2.64 -0.21 -15.51
C LEU A 2 -1.18 -0.46 -15.91
N GLU A 3 -0.41 0.61 -16.02
CA GLU A 3 0.95 0.55 -16.54
C GLU A 3 1.91 1.51 -15.84
N VAL A 4 3.14 1.04 -15.61
CA VAL A 4 4.26 1.82 -15.08
C VAL A 4 5.48 1.59 -15.97
N ILE A 5 6.11 2.69 -16.39
CA ILE A 5 7.35 2.68 -17.15
C ILE A 5 8.50 3.04 -16.21
N LEU A 6 9.50 2.16 -16.14
CA LEU A 6 10.76 2.41 -15.44
C LEU A 6 11.88 2.58 -16.46
N THR A 7 12.43 3.79 -16.57
CA THR A 7 13.56 4.08 -17.47
C THR A 7 14.86 4.06 -16.70
N TYR A 8 15.79 3.18 -17.07
CA TYR A 8 17.08 3.01 -16.40
C TYR A 8 18.25 3.47 -17.29
N LYS A 9 19.45 3.56 -16.70
CA LYS A 9 20.67 3.98 -17.41
C LYS A 9 21.76 2.93 -17.32
N GLY A 10 22.46 2.73 -18.43
CA GLY A 10 23.61 1.83 -18.50
C GLY A 10 23.23 0.38 -18.23
N PHE A 11 24.23 -0.44 -17.91
CA PHE A 11 24.02 -1.83 -17.55
C PHE A 11 23.45 -1.93 -16.13
N GLN A 12 22.29 -2.58 -16.01
CA GLN A 12 21.61 -2.79 -14.74
C GLN A 12 21.33 -4.28 -14.51
N PRO A 13 21.28 -4.77 -13.26
CA PRO A 13 21.06 -6.18 -12.95
C PRO A 13 19.57 -6.55 -13.06
N ILE A 14 18.94 -6.29 -14.21
CA ILE A 14 17.49 -6.45 -14.42
C ILE A 14 17.04 -7.87 -14.10
N PHE A 15 17.70 -8.87 -14.70
CA PHE A 15 17.32 -10.28 -14.54
C PHE A 15 17.38 -10.72 -13.07
N GLU A 16 18.49 -10.45 -12.37
CA GLU A 16 18.66 -10.84 -10.97
C GLU A 16 17.68 -10.09 -10.05
N THR A 17 17.42 -8.82 -10.35
CA THR A 17 16.45 -8.01 -9.59
C THR A 17 15.05 -8.60 -9.72
N LEU A 18 14.60 -8.89 -10.95
CA LEU A 18 13.28 -9.46 -11.21
C LEU A 18 13.12 -10.86 -10.63
N ARG A 19 14.16 -11.70 -10.74
CA ARG A 19 14.18 -13.03 -10.12
C ARG A 19 14.07 -12.95 -8.60
N GLY A 20 14.79 -12.01 -7.96
CA GLY A 20 14.69 -11.76 -6.53
C GLY A 20 13.31 -11.28 -6.08
N LEU A 21 12.59 -10.61 -6.97
CA LEU A 21 11.19 -10.20 -6.81
C LEU A 21 10.18 -11.28 -7.24
N GLN A 22 10.63 -12.52 -7.42
CA GLN A 22 9.82 -13.70 -7.77
C GLN A 22 9.17 -13.67 -9.16
N PHE A 23 9.57 -12.76 -10.04
CA PHE A 23 9.16 -12.82 -11.43
C PHE A 23 9.83 -14.00 -12.13
N LYS A 24 9.03 -14.77 -12.88
CA LYS A 24 9.47 -15.87 -13.73
C LYS A 24 9.52 -15.42 -15.17
N TYR A 25 10.61 -15.71 -15.87
CA TYR A 25 10.73 -15.37 -17.29
C TYR A 25 10.04 -16.41 -18.16
N ASN A 26 9.16 -15.97 -19.04
CA ASN A 26 8.43 -16.79 -20.01
C ASN A 26 8.34 -16.05 -21.36
N GLU A 27 8.98 -16.59 -22.40
CA GLU A 27 8.86 -16.11 -23.79
C GLU A 27 9.01 -14.59 -24.00
N GLY A 28 10.00 -13.95 -23.35
CA GLY A 28 10.23 -12.50 -23.50
C GLY A 28 9.53 -11.63 -22.46
N VAL A 29 8.72 -12.23 -21.58
CA VAL A 29 7.95 -11.54 -20.55
C VAL A 29 8.30 -12.10 -19.18
N TYR A 30 8.50 -11.22 -18.21
CA TYR A 30 8.62 -11.58 -16.80
C TYR A 30 7.24 -11.57 -16.16
N VAL A 31 6.85 -12.65 -15.50
CA VAL A 31 5.51 -12.82 -14.92
C VAL A 31 5.62 -13.07 -13.43
N LEU A 32 4.94 -12.24 -12.64
CA LEU A 32 4.61 -12.51 -11.26
C LEU A 32 3.24 -13.18 -11.24
N ASP A 33 3.16 -14.40 -10.71
CA ASP A 33 1.99 -15.25 -10.84
C ASP A 33 1.00 -15.16 -9.67
N GLU A 34 -0.26 -15.42 -9.96
CA GLU A 34 -1.34 -15.36 -8.96
C GLU A 34 -1.19 -16.41 -7.85
N GLN A 35 -0.51 -17.53 -8.11
CA GLN A 35 -0.32 -18.58 -7.10
C GLN A 35 0.57 -18.10 -5.94
N THR A 36 1.48 -17.17 -6.21
CA THR A 36 2.39 -16.61 -5.21
C THR A 36 1.85 -15.33 -4.59
N THR A 37 1.13 -14.49 -5.36
CA THR A 37 0.78 -13.13 -4.92
C THR A 37 -0.72 -12.80 -4.91
N ASN A 38 -1.59 -13.75 -5.28
CA ASN A 38 -3.04 -13.56 -5.47
C ASN A 38 -3.40 -12.51 -6.54
N TYR A 39 -2.44 -12.09 -7.37
CA TYR A 39 -2.66 -11.27 -8.56
C TYR A 39 -1.55 -11.56 -9.57
N THR A 40 -1.78 -11.20 -10.84
CA THR A 40 -0.77 -11.28 -11.89
C THR A 40 -0.23 -9.90 -12.25
N ALA A 41 1.08 -9.80 -12.41
CA ALA A 41 1.75 -8.64 -13.00
C ALA A 41 2.80 -9.10 -14.01
N THR A 42 3.00 -8.33 -15.08
CA THR A 42 3.95 -8.66 -16.14
C THR A 42 4.93 -7.52 -16.37
N ILE A 43 6.18 -7.87 -16.69
CA ILE A 43 7.22 -6.92 -17.06
C ILE A 43 7.82 -7.30 -18.41
N ILE A 44 7.86 -6.34 -19.32
CA ILE A 44 8.62 -6.44 -20.57
C ILE A 44 9.86 -5.56 -20.43
N ASN A 45 11.04 -6.10 -20.74
CA ASN A 45 12.30 -5.35 -20.74
C ASN A 45 12.67 -4.97 -22.18
N ASP A 46 12.46 -3.71 -22.54
CA ASP A 46 12.95 -3.15 -23.81
C ASP A 46 14.37 -2.59 -23.62
N THR A 47 15.34 -3.42 -23.99
CA THR A 47 16.77 -3.08 -23.90
C THR A 47 17.21 -2.06 -24.94
N SER A 48 16.44 -1.81 -26.00
CA SER A 48 16.81 -0.83 -27.04
C SER A 48 16.70 0.61 -26.54
N ILE A 49 15.78 0.85 -25.60
CA ILE A 49 15.50 2.15 -24.99
C ILE A 49 15.71 2.16 -23.47
N ASN A 50 16.23 1.06 -22.91
CA ASN A 50 16.48 0.87 -21.47
C ASN A 50 15.23 1.11 -20.62
N GLN A 51 14.12 0.45 -20.97
CA GLN A 51 12.85 0.56 -20.26
C GLN A 51 12.31 -0.78 -19.79
N LEU A 52 11.80 -0.79 -18.56
CA LEU A 52 10.88 -1.84 -18.09
C LEU A 52 9.46 -1.31 -18.16
N LYS A 53 8.58 -2.10 -18.77
CA LYS A 53 7.15 -1.83 -18.80
C LYS A 53 6.44 -2.84 -17.91
N LEU A 54 5.98 -2.37 -16.75
CA LEU A 54 5.20 -3.14 -15.78
C LEU A 54 3.71 -2.95 -16.05
N GLN A 55 2.97 -4.05 -16.19
CA GLN A 55 1.53 -4.06 -16.41
C GLN A 55 0.81 -4.94 -15.39
N PHE A 56 -0.37 -4.49 -14.96
CA PHE A 56 -1.18 -5.18 -13.94
C PHE A 56 -2.67 -4.82 -14.05
N SER A 57 -3.52 -5.58 -13.35
CA SER A 57 -4.96 -5.32 -13.32
C SER A 57 -5.29 -4.00 -12.62
N LYS A 58 -6.40 -3.36 -13.01
CA LYS A 58 -6.99 -2.24 -12.25
C LYS A 58 -7.80 -2.72 -11.04
N GLU A 59 -8.16 -4.00 -11.02
CA GLU A 59 -9.02 -4.63 -10.02
C GLU A 59 -8.15 -5.34 -8.99
N LEU A 60 -7.32 -4.55 -8.28
CA LEU A 60 -6.49 -5.03 -7.19
C LEU A 60 -7.07 -4.58 -5.84
N SER A 61 -6.91 -5.41 -4.83
CA SER A 61 -7.17 -5.02 -3.44
C SER A 61 -6.10 -4.04 -2.94
N PHE A 62 -6.38 -3.33 -1.85
CA PHE A 62 -5.43 -2.40 -1.26
C PHE A 62 -4.10 -3.07 -0.86
N GLU A 63 -4.15 -4.28 -0.30
CA GLU A 63 -2.94 -5.06 0.04
C GLU A 63 -2.12 -5.43 -1.19
N GLN A 64 -2.78 -5.73 -2.32
CA GLN A 64 -2.11 -6.04 -3.57
C GLN A 64 -1.45 -4.78 -4.16
N TYR A 65 -2.13 -3.63 -4.10
CA TYR A 65 -1.52 -2.35 -4.46
C TYR A 65 -0.31 -2.03 -3.56
N LYS A 66 -0.41 -2.27 -2.25
CA LYS A 66 0.71 -2.08 -1.31
C LYS A 66 1.90 -2.97 -1.66
N HIS A 67 1.63 -4.24 -1.98
CA HIS A 67 2.67 -5.15 -2.43
C HIS A 67 3.33 -4.67 -3.73
N LEU A 68 2.54 -4.26 -4.72
CA LEU A 68 3.04 -3.79 -6.01
C LEU A 68 3.84 -2.49 -5.90
N HIS A 69 3.38 -1.53 -5.09
CA HIS A 69 4.11 -0.32 -4.78
C HIS A 69 5.50 -0.63 -4.21
N LYS A 70 5.59 -1.59 -3.28
CA LYS A 70 6.87 -2.06 -2.72
C LYS A 70 7.78 -2.65 -3.80
N ILE A 71 7.24 -3.46 -4.71
CA ILE A 71 7.98 -4.00 -5.86
C ILE A 71 8.56 -2.86 -6.71
N ILE A 72 7.75 -1.85 -7.05
CA ILE A 72 8.19 -0.70 -7.85
C ILE A 72 9.30 0.05 -7.12
N LYS A 73 9.19 0.33 -5.82
CA LYS A 73 10.26 0.98 -5.04
C LYS A 73 11.56 0.18 -5.07
N ILE A 74 11.49 -1.14 -4.88
CA ILE A 74 12.69 -1.99 -4.95
C ILE A 74 13.31 -1.94 -6.35
N LEU A 75 12.50 -1.97 -7.42
CA LEU A 75 13.00 -1.83 -8.78
C LEU A 75 13.73 -0.50 -8.97
N VAL A 76 13.09 0.61 -8.60
CA VAL A 76 13.66 1.95 -8.68
C VAL A 76 15.01 2.04 -7.97
N GLU A 77 15.10 1.52 -6.75
CA GLU A 77 16.33 1.56 -5.97
C GLU A 77 17.44 0.68 -6.58
N LYS A 78 17.09 -0.55 -7.03
CA LYS A 78 18.07 -1.53 -7.52
C LYS A 78 18.61 -1.20 -8.90
N ILE A 79 17.80 -0.61 -9.76
CA ILE A 79 18.17 -0.32 -11.16
C ILE A 79 18.33 1.19 -11.42
N GLN A 80 18.19 2.01 -10.38
CA GLN A 80 18.27 3.48 -10.43
C GLN A 80 17.36 4.09 -11.50
N ALA A 81 16.13 3.56 -11.61
CA ALA A 81 15.20 3.98 -12.65
C ALA A 81 14.47 5.29 -12.32
N LYS A 82 14.11 6.02 -13.37
CA LYS A 82 13.05 7.03 -13.31
C LYS A 82 11.71 6.35 -13.55
N VAL A 83 10.69 6.76 -12.79
CA VAL A 83 9.33 6.21 -12.88
C VAL A 83 8.43 7.17 -13.65
N ASP A 84 7.63 6.61 -14.55
CA ASP A 84 6.44 7.23 -15.12
C ASP A 84 5.26 6.28 -14.88
N ASP A 85 4.32 6.71 -14.06
CA ASP A 85 3.15 5.94 -13.62
C ASP A 85 1.82 6.64 -13.92
N HIS A 86 1.79 7.60 -14.84
CA HIS A 86 0.56 8.33 -15.19
C HIS A 86 -0.55 7.42 -15.74
N GLN A 87 -0.22 6.21 -16.21
CA GLN A 87 -1.17 5.19 -16.65
C GLN A 87 -1.57 4.20 -15.53
N ALA A 88 -1.15 4.48 -14.29
CA ALA A 88 -1.44 3.70 -13.09
C ALA A 88 -2.13 4.55 -12.01
N LEU A 89 -3.13 5.32 -12.42
CA LEU A 89 -4.01 6.08 -11.53
C LEU A 89 -4.80 5.12 -10.63
N MET A 90 -4.66 5.27 -9.31
CA MET A 90 -5.38 4.48 -8.31
C MET A 90 -6.65 5.19 -7.84
N GLY A 91 -6.64 6.53 -7.83
CA GLY A 91 -7.78 7.33 -7.42
C GLY A 91 -7.42 8.78 -7.18
N TYR A 92 -8.23 9.45 -6.37
CA TYR A 92 -8.09 10.86 -6.03
C TYR A 92 -8.00 11.04 -4.51
N LEU A 93 -7.31 12.08 -4.08
CA LEU A 93 -7.24 12.54 -2.70
C LEU A 93 -8.47 13.40 -2.35
N ASP A 94 -8.61 13.78 -1.08
CA ASP A 94 -9.67 14.65 -0.56
C ASP A 94 -9.75 16.02 -1.26
N ASN A 95 -8.60 16.57 -1.65
CA ASN A 95 -8.47 17.82 -2.39
C ASN A 95 -8.69 17.68 -3.91
N GLY A 96 -9.03 16.47 -4.39
CA GLY A 96 -9.25 16.18 -5.81
C GLY A 96 -7.98 15.93 -6.62
N ASN A 97 -6.80 15.94 -6.01
CA ASN A 97 -5.55 15.60 -6.70
C ASN A 97 -5.49 14.11 -7.03
N GLU A 98 -4.89 13.78 -8.17
CA GLU A 98 -4.66 12.41 -8.61
C GLU A 98 -3.59 11.71 -7.75
N ALA A 99 -3.79 10.42 -7.50
CA ALA A 99 -2.83 9.56 -6.84
C ALA A 99 -2.52 8.33 -7.69
N TYR A 100 -1.23 8.14 -7.96
CA TYR A 100 -0.69 7.09 -8.79
C TYR A 100 0.09 6.06 -7.94
N ILE A 101 0.29 4.85 -8.50
CA ILE A 101 0.87 3.72 -7.76
C ILE A 101 2.25 3.99 -7.17
N TYR A 102 3.01 4.94 -7.72
CA TYR A 102 4.30 5.39 -7.19
C TYR A 102 4.20 6.85 -6.72
N HIS A 103 3.77 7.76 -7.57
CA HIS A 103 3.63 9.18 -7.21
C HIS A 103 2.33 9.45 -6.45
N GLY A 104 2.45 10.00 -5.24
CA GLY A 104 1.30 10.32 -4.39
C GLY A 104 0.80 9.13 -3.54
N TRP A 105 1.50 8.00 -3.57
CA TRP A 105 1.17 6.79 -2.80
C TRP A 105 0.92 7.07 -1.31
N SER A 106 1.86 7.72 -0.62
CA SER A 106 1.73 8.02 0.82
C SER A 106 0.45 8.80 1.14
N ALA A 107 0.13 9.82 0.33
CA ALA A 107 -1.04 10.66 0.55
C ALA A 107 -2.33 9.85 0.35
N TRP A 108 -2.33 8.95 -0.64
CA TRP A 108 -3.47 8.08 -0.92
C TRP A 108 -3.71 7.04 0.17
N VAL A 109 -2.64 6.41 0.67
CA VAL A 109 -2.72 5.49 1.82
C VAL A 109 -3.28 6.20 3.05
N GLN A 110 -2.80 7.42 3.34
CA GLN A 110 -3.29 8.21 4.47
C GLN A 110 -4.76 8.62 4.32
N PHE A 111 -5.18 8.94 3.10
CA PHE A 111 -6.57 9.26 2.78
C PHE A 111 -7.49 8.05 3.00
N LEU A 112 -7.14 6.89 2.42
CA LEU A 112 -7.95 5.67 2.52
C LEU A 112 -8.08 5.15 3.95
N GLU A 113 -6.95 4.99 4.64
CA GLU A 113 -6.97 4.54 6.03
C GLU A 113 -7.64 5.59 6.93
N GLY A 114 -7.46 6.87 6.63
CA GLY A 114 -8.19 7.94 7.29
C GLY A 114 -9.70 7.80 7.18
N ALA A 115 -10.21 7.63 5.97
CA ALA A 115 -11.64 7.45 5.72
C ALA A 115 -12.19 6.19 6.42
N LYS A 116 -11.40 5.11 6.46
CA LYS A 116 -11.75 3.87 7.17
C LYS A 116 -11.84 4.08 8.68
N HIS A 117 -10.94 4.85 9.28
CA HIS A 117 -11.02 5.15 10.71
C HIS A 117 -12.20 6.06 11.05
N VAL A 118 -12.45 7.08 10.24
CA VAL A 118 -13.64 7.95 10.39
C VAL A 118 -14.93 7.13 10.26
N SER A 119 -15.01 6.17 9.34
CA SER A 119 -16.21 5.34 9.20
C SER A 119 -16.43 4.35 10.37
N MET A 120 -15.38 4.05 11.14
CA MET A 120 -15.47 3.26 12.37
C MET A 120 -15.85 4.11 13.60
N GLU A 121 -15.78 5.44 13.53
CA GLU A 121 -16.23 6.30 14.63
C GLU A 121 -17.73 6.07 14.89
N GLY A 122 -18.09 5.94 16.17
CA GLY A 122 -19.43 5.56 16.61
C GLY A 122 -19.73 4.06 16.54
N GLN A 123 -18.83 3.23 16.00
CA GLN A 123 -19.00 1.77 15.99
C GLN A 123 -18.30 1.12 17.18
N LYS A 124 -18.77 -0.07 17.56
CA LYS A 124 -18.08 -0.92 18.52
C LYS A 124 -16.82 -1.52 17.89
N VAL A 125 -15.68 -1.30 18.54
CA VAL A 125 -14.37 -1.73 18.07
C VAL A 125 -13.58 -2.43 19.18
N GLN A 126 -12.60 -3.20 18.76
CA GLN A 126 -11.52 -3.73 19.59
C GLN A 126 -10.20 -3.07 19.20
N VAL A 127 -9.41 -2.71 20.21
CA VAL A 127 -8.10 -2.07 20.05
C VAL A 127 -7.02 -3.04 20.50
N TYR A 128 -6.09 -3.30 19.61
CA TYR A 128 -4.96 -4.18 19.84
C TYR A 128 -3.64 -3.41 19.76
N ASP A 129 -2.69 -3.78 20.58
CA ASP A 129 -1.27 -3.51 20.37
C ASP A 129 -0.59 -4.85 20.04
N ASN A 130 -0.10 -4.96 18.81
CA ASN A 130 0.34 -6.23 18.23
C ASN A 130 -0.76 -7.31 18.27
N GLN A 131 -0.67 -8.26 19.21
CA GLN A 131 -1.64 -9.33 19.44
C GLN A 131 -2.39 -9.18 20.77
N LEU A 132 -2.02 -8.20 21.58
CA LEU A 132 -2.62 -7.97 22.89
C LEU A 132 -3.85 -7.08 22.73
N LEU A 133 -5.02 -7.58 23.14
CA LEU A 133 -6.23 -6.78 23.26
C LEU A 133 -6.05 -5.78 24.41
N LEU A 134 -6.03 -4.50 24.07
CA LEU A 134 -5.95 -3.43 25.06
C LEU A 134 -7.35 -3.06 25.59
N GLY A 135 -8.37 -3.08 24.73
CA GLY A 135 -9.72 -2.73 25.13
C GLY A 135 -10.77 -2.88 24.04
N GLU A 136 -12.03 -2.76 24.46
CA GLU A 136 -13.23 -2.84 23.61
C GLU A 136 -14.22 -1.75 24.02
N GLY A 137 -14.84 -1.09 23.04
CA GLY A 137 -15.81 -0.02 23.27
C GLY A 137 -16.24 0.67 21.98
N ILE A 138 -16.99 1.77 22.10
CA ILE A 138 -17.37 2.60 20.94
C ILE A 138 -16.22 3.54 20.59
N LEU A 139 -15.75 3.52 19.35
CA LEU A 139 -14.69 4.42 18.90
C LEU A 139 -15.20 5.87 18.86
N VAL A 140 -14.51 6.78 19.53
CA VAL A 140 -14.82 8.23 19.49
C VAL A 140 -13.95 8.93 18.46
N GLU A 141 -12.64 8.73 18.57
CA GLU A 141 -11.64 9.37 17.71
C GLU A 141 -10.36 8.54 17.70
N SER A 142 -9.55 8.75 16.66
CA SER A 142 -8.21 8.17 16.55
C SER A 142 -7.20 9.20 16.06
N THR A 143 -5.97 9.12 16.57
CA THR A 143 -4.84 9.97 16.20
C THR A 143 -3.81 9.12 15.45
N LYS A 144 -3.37 9.67 14.32
CA LYS A 144 -2.42 9.02 13.42
C LYS A 144 -0.99 9.48 13.75
N ALA A 145 -0.01 8.62 13.50
CA ALA A 145 1.39 9.07 13.49
C ALA A 145 1.60 10.12 12.38
N GLU A 146 2.26 11.23 12.73
CA GLU A 146 2.75 12.17 11.72
C GLU A 146 4.03 11.62 11.08
N ASN A 147 4.01 11.41 9.77
CA ASN A 147 5.19 11.18 8.92
C ASN A 147 6.07 9.95 9.23
N THR A 148 5.61 8.75 8.87
CA THR A 148 6.49 7.57 8.84
C THR A 148 6.39 6.85 7.50
N ASN A 149 7.30 7.16 6.57
CA ASN A 149 7.71 6.29 5.44
C ASN A 149 6.61 5.52 4.67
N ASP A 150 5.59 6.21 4.15
CA ASP A 150 4.46 5.61 3.38
C ASP A 150 3.55 4.66 4.18
N ASP A 151 3.85 4.42 5.46
CA ASP A 151 3.07 3.55 6.32
C ASP A 151 2.13 4.37 7.22
N PHE A 152 0.92 3.87 7.34
CA PHE A 152 -0.13 4.43 8.18
C PHE A 152 -0.22 3.65 9.49
N TYR A 153 -0.10 4.34 10.62
CA TYR A 153 -0.28 3.76 11.94
C TYR A 153 -1.07 4.70 12.85
N ILE A 154 -1.88 4.12 13.73
CA ILE A 154 -2.58 4.83 14.79
C ILE A 154 -1.73 4.78 16.05
N THR A 155 -1.50 5.94 16.66
CA THR A 155 -0.72 6.05 17.90
C THR A 155 -1.59 6.25 19.13
N GLN A 156 -2.82 6.72 18.93
CA GLN A 156 -3.77 6.92 20.01
C GLN A 156 -5.20 6.70 19.51
N CYS A 157 -6.06 6.18 20.38
CA CYS A 157 -7.50 6.19 20.16
C CYS A 157 -8.27 6.33 21.46
N LYS A 158 -9.48 6.85 21.36
CA LYS A 158 -10.39 7.04 22.48
C LYS A 158 -11.64 6.19 22.29
N LEU A 159 -11.99 5.44 23.32
CA LEU A 159 -13.18 4.59 23.35
C LEU A 159 -14.14 5.01 24.47
N ILE A 160 -15.44 4.90 24.23
CA ILE A 160 -16.44 4.83 25.30
C ILE A 160 -16.60 3.37 25.69
N THR A 161 -16.18 3.03 26.91
CA THR A 161 -16.30 1.67 27.46
C THR A 161 -17.32 1.65 28.61
N ARG A 162 -17.56 0.46 29.18
CA ARG A 162 -18.44 0.31 30.37
C ARG A 162 -17.97 1.14 31.57
N ASN A 163 -16.69 1.49 31.61
CA ASN A 163 -16.08 2.25 32.70
C ASN A 163 -15.97 3.75 32.38
N GLY A 164 -16.61 4.20 31.29
CA GLY A 164 -16.52 5.58 30.80
C GLY A 164 -15.54 5.74 29.64
N GLU A 165 -15.13 6.96 29.39
CA GLU A 165 -14.19 7.30 28.31
C GLU A 165 -12.76 6.87 28.69
N GLN A 166 -12.12 6.10 27.80
CA GLN A 166 -10.75 5.61 27.97
C GLN A 166 -9.91 5.93 26.75
N THR A 167 -8.68 6.37 27.00
CA THR A 167 -7.69 6.65 25.95
C THR A 167 -6.62 5.56 25.96
N TYR A 168 -6.35 4.99 24.78
CA TYR A 168 -5.31 4.01 24.54
C TYR A 168 -4.22 4.64 23.70
N THR A 169 -2.95 4.38 24.03
CA THR A 169 -1.78 4.89 23.31
C THR A 169 -0.82 3.74 23.03
N GLY A 170 -0.09 3.82 21.92
CA GLY A 170 0.91 2.84 21.50
C GLY A 170 1.60 3.27 20.22
N ASP A 171 2.57 2.49 19.75
CA ASP A 171 3.33 2.84 18.53
C ASP A 171 2.57 2.47 17.25
N GLN A 172 1.84 1.34 17.25
CA GLN A 172 1.07 0.83 16.12
C GLN A 172 -0.21 0.15 16.58
N LEU A 173 -1.19 0.94 17.02
CA LEU A 173 -2.48 0.42 17.44
C LEU A 173 -3.28 -0.11 16.23
N LYS A 174 -3.85 -1.30 16.38
CA LYS A 174 -4.76 -1.90 15.41
C LYS A 174 -6.20 -1.83 15.94
N ILE A 175 -7.06 -1.12 15.22
CA ILE A 175 -8.48 -0.98 15.54
C ILE A 175 -9.30 -1.86 14.58
N ILE A 176 -10.19 -2.68 15.13
CA ILE A 176 -11.03 -3.61 14.37
C ILE A 176 -12.49 -3.43 14.79
N ALA A 177 -13.38 -3.13 13.84
CA ALA A 177 -14.82 -3.11 14.10
C ALA A 177 -15.33 -4.52 14.42
N THR A 178 -16.19 -4.66 15.44
CA THR A 178 -16.75 -5.96 15.84
C THR A 178 -17.96 -6.36 15.01
N GLY A 179 -18.58 -5.41 14.29
CA GLY A 179 -19.83 -5.62 13.56
C GLY A 179 -21.07 -5.64 14.47
N GLU A 180 -20.90 -5.37 15.76
CA GLU A 180 -21.99 -5.21 16.73
C GLU A 180 -22.28 -3.72 16.93
N PHE A 181 -23.56 -3.38 17.04
CA PHE A 181 -24.04 -2.02 17.32
C PHE A 181 -24.34 -1.85 18.81
#